data_AF-A0A6N9U1P8-F1
#
_entry.id   AF-A0A6N9U1P8-F1
#
_cell.length_a   1.000
_cell.length_b   1.000
_cell.length_c   1.000
_cell.angle_alpha   90.00
_cell.angle_beta   90.00
_cell.angle_gamma   90.00
#
_symmetry.space_group_name_H-M   'P 1'
#
loop_
_entity.id
_entity.type
_entity.pdbx_description
1 polymer ?
#
loop_
_entity_poly.entity_id
_entity_poly.type
_entity_poly.pdbx_seq_one_letter_code
_entity_poly.pdbx_strand_id
1 'polypeptide(L)' 'MTVRLTWAQPEDLVGHELRQAEQDGRDARAVARRWSDAGGAPAPERAGVSKAPAPPRLRA' A
#
# COMPACT_ATOMS: atom_id res chain seq x y z
N MET A 1 12.62 -18.40 -20.39
CA MET A 1 11.68 -17.76 -19.45
C MET A 1 12.21 -16.39 -19.10
N THR A 2 11.40 -15.35 -19.27
CA THR A 2 11.81 -13.96 -18.98
C THR A 2 11.13 -13.53 -17.69
N VAL A 3 11.89 -13.07 -16.70
CA VAL A 3 11.37 -12.57 -15.43
C VAL A 3 11.31 -11.03 -15.51
N ARG A 4 10.17 -10.45 -15.12
CA ARG A 4 10.00 -9.00 -14.99
C ARG A 4 10.09 -8.61 -13.52
N LEU A 5 11.12 -7.85 -13.18
CA LEU A 5 11.29 -7.28 -11.84
C LEU A 5 10.68 -5.86 -11.80
N THR A 6 10.06 -5.48 -10.70
CA THR A 6 9.61 -4.12 -10.44
C THR A 6 9.79 -3.83 -8.96
N TRP A 7 10.35 -2.66 -8.64
CA TRP A 7 10.52 -2.21 -7.27
C TRP A 7 9.26 -1.50 -6.80
N ALA A 8 8.73 -1.94 -5.66
CA ALA A 8 7.66 -1.26 -4.95
C ALA A 8 8.24 -0.17 -4.06
N GLN A 9 7.48 0.90 -3.84
CA GLN A 9 7.79 1.81 -2.76
C GLN A 9 7.36 1.18 -1.42
N PRO A 10 8.02 1.51 -0.29
CA PRO A 10 7.61 1.02 1.03
C PRO A 10 6.12 1.27 1.33
N GLU A 11 5.59 2.40 0.88
CA GLU A 11 4.20 2.81 1.09
C GLU A 11 3.18 1.92 0.35
N ASP A 12 3.58 1.33 -0.77
CA ASP A 12 2.71 0.40 -1.51
C ASP A 12 2.44 -0.88 -0.70
N LEU A 13 3.42 -1.29 0.11
CA LEU A 13 3.29 -2.46 0.97
C LEU A 13 2.26 -2.23 2.06
N VAL A 14 2.19 -1.02 2.63
CA VAL A 14 1.20 -0.66 3.66
C VAL A 14 -0.23 -0.81 3.13
N GLY A 15 -0.49 -0.28 1.94
CA GLY A 15 -1.78 -0.48 1.28
C GLY A 15 -2.10 -1.95 1.07
N HIS A 16 -1.12 -2.72 0.61
CA HIS A 16 -1.27 -4.16 0.39
C HIS A 16 -1.60 -4.94 1.66
N GLU A 17 -0.89 -4.68 2.76
CA GLU A 17 -1.11 -5.34 4.06
C GLU A 17 -2.48 -5.01 4.64
N LEU A 18 -2.96 -3.78 4.50
CA LEU A 18 -4.32 -3.40 4.94
C LEU A 18 -5.39 -4.16 4.17
N ARG A 19 -5.22 -4.30 2.84
CA ARG A 19 -6.12 -5.11 2.00
C ARG A 19 -6.05 -6.60 2.35
N GLN A 20 -4.86 -7.13 2.63
CA GLN A 20 -4.71 -8.52 3.08
C GLN A 20 -5.39 -8.73 4.43
N ALA A 21 -5.20 -7.83 5.39
CA ALA A 21 -5.86 -7.91 6.68
C ALA A 21 -7.40 -7.94 6.56
N GLU A 22 -7.98 -7.12 5.68
CA GLU A 22 -9.42 -7.15 5.41
C GLU A 22 -9.86 -8.49 4.80
N GLN A 23 -9.11 -9.02 3.83
CA GLN A 23 -9.40 -10.32 3.21
C GLN A 23 -9.25 -11.49 4.19
N ASP A 24 -8.30 -11.39 5.12
CA ASP A 24 -8.07 -12.36 6.18
C ASP A 24 -9.09 -12.22 7.34
N GLY A 25 -9.97 -11.23 7.30
CA GLY A 25 -10.92 -10.94 8.38
C GLY A 25 -10.28 -10.36 9.65
N ARG A 26 -9.05 -9.85 9.57
CA ARG A 26 -8.34 -9.17 10.66
C ARG A 26 -8.80 -7.72 10.77
N ASP A 27 -9.06 -7.25 12.00
CA ASP A 27 -9.41 -5.84 12.22
C ASP A 27 -8.17 -4.95 12.12
N ALA A 28 -8.00 -4.31 10.95
CA ALA A 28 -6.98 -3.31 10.70
C ALA A 28 -7.56 -1.89 10.55
N ARG A 29 -8.83 -1.66 10.95
CA ARG A 29 -9.54 -0.40 10.68
C ARG A 29 -8.87 0.82 11.31
N ALA A 30 -8.35 0.68 12.52
CA ALA A 30 -7.62 1.76 13.20
C ALA A 30 -6.36 2.17 12.43
N VAL A 31 -5.62 1.19 11.91
CA VAL A 31 -4.42 1.42 11.11
C VAL A 31 -4.78 2.01 9.75
N ALA A 32 -5.83 1.51 9.10
CA ALA A 32 -6.32 2.04 7.83
C ALA A 32 -6.74 3.50 7.92
N ARG A 33 -7.41 3.90 9.02
CA ARG A 33 -7.76 5.31 9.27
C ARG A 33 -6.53 6.17 9.41
N ARG A 34 -5.58 5.78 10.27
CA ARG A 34 -4.33 6.53 10.46
C ARG A 34 -3.53 6.66 9.16
N TRP A 35 -3.50 5.60 8.35
CA TRP A 35 -2.86 5.61 7.05
C TRP A 35 -3.54 6.62 6.10
N SER A 36 -4.87 6.58 6.01
CA SER A 36 -5.65 7.51 5.19
C SER A 36 -5.50 8.97 5.65
N ASP A 37 -5.53 9.22 6.96
CA ASP A 37 -5.37 10.56 7.55
C ASP A 37 -3.97 11.16 7.28
N ALA A 38 -2.95 10.30 7.21
CA ALA A 38 -1.60 10.71 6.78
C ALA A 38 -1.51 10.98 5.26
N GLY A 39 -2.58 10.68 4.50
CA GLY A 39 -2.65 10.79 3.05
C GLY A 39 -2.14 9.57 2.30
N GLY A 40 -2.12 8.43 2.96
CA GLY A 40 -1.77 7.14 2.39
C GLY A 40 -2.79 6.66 1.38
N ALA A 41 -2.30 6.06 0.29
CA ALA A 41 -3.13 5.52 -0.77
C ALA A 41 -3.58 4.07 -0.46
N PRO A 42 -4.75 3.63 -0.94
CA PRO A 42 -5.11 2.22 -0.90
C PRO A 42 -4.19 1.38 -1.78
N ALA A 43 -4.23 0.06 -1.57
CA ALA A 43 -3.44 -0.87 -2.36
C ALA A 43 -3.74 -0.73 -3.87
N PRO A 44 -2.73 -0.75 -4.76
CA PRO A 44 -2.95 -0.70 -6.19
C PRO A 44 -3.83 -1.87 -6.66
N GLU A 45 -4.82 -1.59 -7.51
CA GLU A 45 -5.73 -2.62 -8.02
C GLU A 45 -5.05 -3.64 -8.94
N ARG A 46 -4.16 -3.18 -9.83
CA ARG A 46 -3.69 -4.00 -10.97
C ARG A 46 -2.19 -4.27 -11.05
N ALA A 47 -1.35 -3.56 -10.30
CA ALA A 47 0.10 -3.58 -10.53
C ALA A 47 0.96 -3.94 -9.32
N GLY A 48 0.38 -4.12 -8.12
CA GLY A 48 1.13 -4.33 -6.88
C GLY A 48 1.98 -3.13 -6.41
N VAL A 49 2.24 -2.17 -7.30
CA VAL A 49 2.99 -0.93 -7.06
C VAL A 49 2.22 0.27 -7.57
N SER A 50 2.34 1.42 -6.89
CA SER A 50 1.75 2.67 -7.34
C SER A 50 2.51 3.24 -8.53
N LYS A 51 1.79 3.93 -9.43
CA LYS A 51 2.40 4.63 -10.58
C LYS A 51 3.08 5.93 -10.18
N ALA A 52 2.43 6.67 -9.28
CA ALA A 52 2.93 7.93 -8.78
C ALA A 52 3.59 7.67 -7.44
N PRO A 53 4.74 8.32 -7.17
CA PRO A 53 5.45 8.04 -5.95
C PRO A 53 4.74 8.71 -4.76
N ALA A 54 4.72 8.07 -3.59
CA ALA A 54 3.97 8.53 -2.41
C ALA A 54 4.25 10.00 -2.03
N PRO A 55 3.31 10.76 -1.45
CA PRO A 55 3.57 12.14 -1.01
C PRO A 55 4.83 12.25 -0.13
N PRO A 56 5.65 13.33 -0.23
CA PRO A 56 6.92 13.44 0.50
C PRO A 56 6.82 13.23 2.01
N ARG A 57 5.70 13.64 2.62
CA ARG A 57 5.40 13.45 4.05
C ARG A 57 5.34 11.99 4.50
N LEU A 58 5.18 11.05 3.57
CA LEU A 58 5.13 9.60 3.86
C LEU A 58 6.47 8.91 3.63
N ARG A 59 7.44 9.57 2.96
CA ARG A 59 8.74 9.00 2.59
C ARG A 59 9.87 9.30 3.60
N ALA A 60 9.50 9.65 4.84
CA ALA A 60 10.42 10.17 5.86
C ALA A 60 11.50 9.15 6.27
#